data_AF-A0A1F9MS13-F1
#
_entry.id   AF-A0A1F9MS13-F1
#
_cell.length_a   1.000
_cell.length_b   1.000
_cell.length_c   1.000
_cell.angle_alpha   90.00
_cell.angle_beta   90.00
_cell.angle_gamma   90.00
#
_symmetry.space_group_name_H-M   'P 1'
#
loop_
_entity.id
_entity.type
_entity.pdbx_description
1 polymer ?
#
loop_
_entity_poly.entity_id
_entity_poly.type
_entity_poly.pdbx_seq_one_letter_code
_entity_poly.pdbx_strand_id
1 'polypeptide(L)'
;MKTKRLLVFAKAPEPGRVKTRLIPALGKEGAARLHYRLLERTLAEAARLPGVATELWSPDPGHPALIDLAATHGFRVRKQQGTDLGGRMGHALAHSLAEDSRAVLIGSDCPGMDRAYLMKAFAALEDAPVVLGPALDGGYVLIGLRDTCPPELFR
;
A
#
# COMPACT_ATOMS: atom_id res chain seq x y z
N MET A 1 -13.47 19.74 2.44
CA MET A 1 -12.82 18.86 1.45
C MET A 1 -12.64 17.50 2.09
N LYS A 2 -12.92 16.40 1.36
CA LYS A 2 -12.71 15.04 1.89
C LYS A 2 -11.25 14.84 2.26
N THR A 3 -11.02 14.08 3.32
CA THR A 3 -9.65 13.71 3.73
C THR A 3 -9.03 12.75 2.69
N LYS A 4 -7.71 12.79 2.52
CA LYS A 4 -6.99 11.88 1.61
C LYS A 4 -6.27 10.82 2.43
N ARG A 5 -6.44 9.56 2.07
CA ARG A 5 -5.76 8.42 2.71
C ARG A 5 -4.95 7.63 1.69
N LEU A 6 -3.69 7.38 2.02
CA LEU A 6 -2.84 6.44 1.28
C LEU A 6 -2.64 5.17 2.11
N LEU A 7 -2.97 4.04 1.51
CA LEU A 7 -2.84 2.71 2.08
C LEU A 7 -1.67 2.01 1.40
N VAL A 8 -0.67 1.60 2.18
CA VAL A 8 0.47 0.81 1.69
C VAL A 8 0.31 -0.62 2.16
N PHE A 9 0.19 -1.55 1.22
CA PHE A 9 0.13 -2.98 1.52
C PHE A 9 1.54 -3.59 1.54
N ALA A 10 1.88 -4.25 2.64
CA ALA A 10 3.16 -4.92 2.80
C ALA A 10 3.06 -6.17 3.67
N LYS A 11 3.93 -7.15 3.39
CA LYS A 11 4.24 -8.23 4.33
C LYS A 11 5.43 -7.82 5.20
N ALA A 12 5.53 -8.45 6.38
CA ALA A 12 6.71 -8.35 7.21
C ALA A 12 7.97 -8.82 6.44
N PRO A 13 9.11 -8.13 6.59
CA PRO A 13 10.37 -8.46 5.91
C PRO A 13 11.07 -9.67 6.55
N GLU A 14 10.41 -10.83 6.50
CA GLU A 14 10.90 -12.07 7.13
C GLU A 14 11.63 -12.97 6.12
N PRO A 15 12.85 -13.44 6.43
CA PRO A 15 13.61 -14.36 5.57
C PRO A 15 12.79 -15.58 5.14
N GLY A 16 12.77 -15.85 3.84
CA GLY A 16 12.03 -16.98 3.27
C GLY A 16 10.53 -16.75 3.03
N ARG A 17 9.95 -15.62 3.49
CA ARG A 17 8.50 -15.33 3.32
C ARG A 17 8.19 -14.22 2.32
N VAL A 18 9.19 -13.39 1.99
CA VAL A 18 9.09 -12.29 1.02
C VAL A 18 10.09 -12.49 -0.11
N LYS A 19 9.75 -11.95 -1.28
CA LYS A 19 10.60 -12.02 -2.49
C LYS A 19 11.14 -13.42 -2.76
N THR A 20 10.30 -14.44 -2.59
CA THR A 20 10.72 -15.85 -2.66
C THR A 20 11.31 -16.24 -4.00
N ARG A 21 10.82 -15.63 -5.09
CA ARG A 21 11.39 -15.78 -6.45
C ARG A 21 12.84 -15.28 -6.58
N LEU A 22 13.30 -14.40 -5.68
CA LEU A 22 14.66 -13.86 -5.65
C LEU A 22 15.59 -14.61 -4.69
N ILE A 23 15.07 -15.54 -3.89
CA ILE A 23 15.88 -16.35 -2.96
C ILE A 23 17.01 -17.10 -3.68
N PRO A 24 16.82 -17.72 -4.87
CA PRO A 24 17.91 -18.41 -5.56
C PRO A 24 19.11 -17.50 -5.88
N ALA A 25 18.87 -16.20 -6.08
CA ALA A 25 19.92 -15.22 -6.39
C ALA A 25 20.46 -14.47 -5.17
N LEU A 26 19.62 -14.23 -4.15
CA LEU A 26 19.95 -13.34 -3.02
C LEU A 26 20.03 -14.05 -1.66
N GLY A 27 19.67 -15.33 -1.59
CA GLY A 27 19.42 -16.01 -0.32
C GLY A 27 18.15 -15.50 0.38
N LYS A 28 17.76 -16.16 1.47
CA LYS A 28 16.56 -15.80 2.25
C LYS A 28 16.73 -14.42 2.90
N GLU A 29 17.91 -14.16 3.43
CA GLU A 29 18.28 -12.93 4.13
C GLU A 29 18.40 -11.77 3.14
N GLY A 30 19.00 -11.98 1.97
CA GLY A 30 19.10 -10.95 0.94
C GLY A 30 17.73 -10.59 0.36
N ALA A 31 16.85 -11.58 0.15
CA ALA A 31 15.47 -11.36 -0.26
C ALA A 31 14.67 -10.52 0.76
N ALA A 32 14.80 -10.83 2.06
CA ALA A 32 14.18 -10.04 3.12
C ALA A 32 14.75 -8.62 3.23
N ARG A 33 16.07 -8.46 3.11
CA ARG A 33 16.73 -7.16 3.13
C ARG A 33 16.30 -6.28 1.96
N LEU A 34 16.20 -6.85 0.76
CA LEU A 34 15.68 -6.14 -0.40
C LEU A 34 14.24 -5.68 -0.17
N HIS A 35 13.37 -6.57 0.34
CA HIS A 35 11.99 -6.22 0.69
C HIS A 35 11.91 -5.08 1.70
N TYR A 36 12.73 -5.13 2.75
CA TYR A 36 12.82 -4.05 3.74
C TYR A 36 13.16 -2.71 3.08
N ARG A 37 14.19 -2.67 2.23
CA ARG A 37 14.64 -1.43 1.56
C ARG A 37 13.61 -0.87 0.59
N LEU A 38 12.89 -1.75 -0.12
CA LEU A 38 11.78 -1.35 -1.00
C LEU A 38 10.62 -0.75 -0.19
N LEU A 39 10.26 -1.40 0.92
CA LEU A 39 9.23 -0.90 1.82
C LEU A 39 9.62 0.45 2.43
N GLU A 40 10.82 0.56 3.01
CA GLU A 40 11.38 1.80 3.57
C GLU A 40 11.31 2.95 2.56
N ARG A 41 11.79 2.73 1.32
CA ARG A 41 11.71 3.72 0.24
C ARG A 41 10.27 4.13 -0.06
N THR A 42 9.35 3.17 -0.13
CA THR A 42 7.94 3.43 -0.42
C THR A 42 7.31 4.29 0.67
N LEU A 43 7.56 3.97 1.94
CA LEU A 43 7.05 4.73 3.09
C LEU A 43 7.67 6.12 3.16
N ALA A 44 8.97 6.24 2.88
CA ALA A 44 9.67 7.53 2.83
C ALA A 44 9.09 8.46 1.76
N GLU A 45 8.83 7.97 0.55
CA GLU A 45 8.22 8.78 -0.52
C GLU A 45 6.77 9.14 -0.21
N ALA A 46 6.00 8.20 0.32
CA ALA A 46 4.62 8.42 0.72
C ALA A 46 4.48 9.43 1.88
N ALA A 47 5.41 9.44 2.85
CA ALA A 47 5.43 10.39 3.96
C ALA A 47 5.62 11.85 3.51
N ARG A 48 6.10 12.07 2.26
CA ARG A 48 6.30 13.41 1.68
C ARG A 48 5.03 13.99 1.07
N LEU A 49 3.90 13.28 1.12
CA LEU A 49 2.62 13.73 0.59
C LEU A 49 1.95 14.73 1.54
N PRO A 50 1.72 15.98 1.11
CA PRO A 50 1.09 16.98 1.96
C PRO A 50 -0.40 16.70 2.14
N GLY A 51 -0.89 16.74 3.38
CA GLY A 51 -2.32 16.61 3.70
C GLY A 51 -2.92 15.24 3.40
N VAL A 52 -2.09 14.19 3.35
CA VAL A 52 -2.51 12.80 3.15
C VAL A 52 -2.21 12.00 4.41
N ALA A 53 -3.22 11.38 5.00
CA ALA A 53 -3.04 10.43 6.09
C ALA A 53 -2.54 9.09 5.53
N THR A 54 -1.55 8.49 6.18
CA THR A 54 -0.87 7.30 5.68
C THR A 54 -1.08 6.09 6.59
N GLU A 55 -1.40 4.94 5.99
CA GLU A 55 -1.66 3.69 6.69
C GLU A 55 -0.83 2.54 6.11
N LEU A 56 -0.20 1.75 6.98
CA LEU A 56 0.56 0.56 6.61
C LEU A 56 -0.26 -0.67 6.97
N TRP A 57 -0.69 -1.41 5.96
CA TRP A 57 -1.55 -2.58 6.12
C TRP A 57 -0.76 -3.86 5.94
N SER A 58 -0.73 -4.72 6.97
CA SER A 58 -0.04 -6.00 6.94
C SER A 58 -0.85 -7.16 7.53
N PRO A 59 -0.65 -8.43 7.08
CA PRO A 59 -1.19 -9.59 7.77
C PRO A 59 -0.61 -9.77 9.18
N ASP A 60 0.61 -9.27 9.41
CA ASP A 60 1.34 -9.36 10.67
C ASP A 60 1.74 -7.95 11.17
N PRO A 61 0.76 -7.13 11.62
CA PRO A 61 1.00 -5.74 12.01
C PRO A 61 1.88 -5.58 13.26
N GLY A 62 2.09 -6.66 14.03
CA GLY A 62 2.90 -6.65 15.24
C GLY A 62 4.40 -6.83 15.00
N HIS A 63 4.82 -7.09 13.76
CA HIS A 63 6.21 -7.34 13.45
C HIS A 63 7.10 -6.10 13.74
N PRO A 64 8.19 -6.21 14.51
CA PRO A 64 9.01 -5.06 14.95
C PRO A 64 9.44 -4.14 13.81
N ALA A 65 9.96 -4.71 12.71
CA ALA A 65 10.38 -3.93 11.56
C ALA A 65 9.27 -3.07 10.93
N LEU A 66 8.00 -3.52 10.97
CA LEU A 66 6.87 -2.75 10.46
C LEU A 66 6.49 -1.63 11.43
N ILE A 67 6.51 -1.90 12.74
CA ILE A 67 6.28 -0.90 13.78
C ILE A 67 7.33 0.21 13.69
N ASP A 68 8.60 -0.16 13.61
CA ASP A 68 9.72 0.77 13.55
C ASP A 68 9.66 1.65 12.29
N LEU A 69 9.44 1.04 11.12
CA LEU A 69 9.29 1.78 9.86
C LEU A 69 8.07 2.69 9.87
N ALA A 70 6.94 2.22 10.41
CA ALA A 70 5.74 3.02 10.50
C ALA A 70 5.92 4.21 11.44
N ALA A 71 6.52 4.01 12.61
CA ALA A 71 6.83 5.08 13.55
C ALA A 71 7.78 6.11 12.94
N THR A 72 8.83 5.65 12.23
CA THR A 72 9.83 6.50 11.57
C THR A 72 9.20 7.41 10.50
N HIS A 73 8.21 6.91 9.76
CA HIS A 73 7.59 7.63 8.65
C HIS A 73 6.19 8.18 8.95
N GLY A 74 5.73 8.10 10.21
CA GLY A 74 4.43 8.63 10.63
C GLY A 74 3.21 7.86 10.12
N PHE A 75 3.35 6.56 9.86
CA PHE A 75 2.25 5.71 9.41
C PHE A 75 1.48 5.10 10.58
N ARG A 76 0.17 4.95 10.41
CA ARG A 76 -0.65 4.10 11.28
C ARG A 76 -0.60 2.65 10.78
N VAL A 77 -0.22 1.71 11.64
CA VAL A 77 -0.23 0.28 11.29
C VAL A 77 -1.63 -0.31 11.43
N ARG A 78 -2.05 -1.11 10.45
CA ARG A 78 -3.36 -1.76 10.35
C ARG A 78 -3.21 -3.25 10.00
N LYS A 79 -4.14 -4.07 10.47
CA LYS A 79 -4.21 -5.50 10.11
C LYS A 79 -4.98 -5.68 8.81
N GLN A 80 -4.42 -6.40 7.83
CA GLN A 80 -5.18 -6.85 6.66
C GLN A 80 -6.25 -7.89 7.07
N GLN A 81 -7.47 -7.75 6.56
CA GLN A 81 -8.58 -8.66 6.85
C GLN A 81 -9.27 -9.07 5.55
N GLY A 82 -9.47 -10.37 5.33
CA GLY A 82 -10.05 -10.92 4.11
C GLY A 82 -9.44 -12.29 3.77
N THR A 83 -10.16 -13.08 2.98
CA THR A 83 -9.79 -14.46 2.62
C THR A 83 -8.68 -14.52 1.57
N ASP A 84 -8.68 -13.59 0.62
CA ASP A 84 -7.71 -13.48 -0.46
C ASP A 84 -7.15 -12.05 -0.55
N LEU A 85 -6.36 -11.75 -1.58
CA LEU A 85 -5.81 -10.41 -1.77
C LEU A 85 -6.91 -9.37 -2.07
N GLY A 86 -7.89 -9.73 -2.91
CA GLY A 86 -9.01 -8.88 -3.28
C GLY A 86 -9.85 -8.46 -2.08
N GLY A 87 -10.28 -9.43 -1.27
CA GLY A 87 -11.02 -9.20 -0.03
C GLY A 87 -10.24 -8.35 0.97
N ARG A 88 -8.91 -8.54 1.07
CA ARG A 88 -8.05 -7.70 1.91
C ARG A 88 -7.98 -6.25 1.44
N MET A 89 -7.84 -6.03 0.13
CA MET A 89 -7.86 -4.68 -0.45
C MET A 89 -9.23 -4.02 -0.26
N GLY A 90 -10.32 -4.75 -0.55
CA GLY A 90 -11.69 -4.26 -0.39
C GLY A 90 -12.02 -3.87 1.05
N HIS A 91 -11.66 -4.69 2.03
CA HIS A 91 -11.83 -4.36 3.44
C HIS A 91 -11.06 -3.07 3.81
N ALA A 92 -9.79 -2.96 3.40
CA ALA A 92 -8.97 -1.82 3.75
C ALA A 92 -9.50 -0.52 3.12
N LEU A 93 -9.87 -0.55 1.84
CA LEU A 93 -10.49 0.57 1.14
C LEU A 93 -11.82 0.97 1.77
N ALA A 94 -12.72 0.01 2.03
CA ALA A 94 -13.99 0.28 2.69
C ALA A 94 -13.81 0.93 4.08
N HIS A 95 -12.85 0.42 4.86
CA HIS A 95 -12.51 0.98 6.17
C HIS A 95 -12.05 2.44 6.06
N SER A 96 -11.10 2.74 5.17
CA SER A 96 -10.58 4.11 5.02
C SER A 96 -11.60 5.07 4.43
N LEU A 97 -12.46 4.62 3.50
CA LEU A 97 -13.51 5.44 2.87
C LEU A 97 -14.66 5.79 3.84
N ALA A 98 -14.92 4.96 4.84
CA ALA A 98 -15.96 5.22 5.86
C ALA A 98 -15.70 6.51 6.68
N GLU A 99 -14.47 7.03 6.67
CA GLU A 99 -14.05 8.25 7.39
C GLU A 99 -14.13 9.51 6.50
N ASP A 100 -15.15 9.61 5.64
CA ASP A 100 -15.39 10.68 4.64
C ASP A 100 -14.12 11.07 3.85
N SER A 101 -13.57 10.08 3.15
CA SER A 101 -12.25 10.18 2.56
C SER A 101 -12.15 9.65 1.15
N ARG A 102 -11.07 10.02 0.47
CA ARG A 102 -10.61 9.41 -0.78
C ARG A 102 -9.41 8.53 -0.46
N ALA A 103 -9.43 7.31 -0.95
CA ALA A 103 -8.43 6.31 -0.62
C ALA A 103 -7.64 5.91 -1.87
N VAL A 104 -6.31 5.86 -1.74
CA VAL A 104 -5.41 5.28 -2.74
C VAL A 104 -4.68 4.12 -2.07
N LEU A 105 -4.70 2.94 -2.69
CA LEU A 105 -4.02 1.74 -2.22
C LEU A 105 -2.90 1.39 -3.19
N ILE A 106 -1.72 1.13 -2.64
CA ILE A 106 -0.53 0.68 -3.38
C ILE A 106 0.13 -0.52 -2.71
N GLY A 107 0.89 -1.29 -3.50
CA GLY A 107 1.85 -2.26 -2.97
C GLY A 107 3.18 -1.59 -2.54
N SER A 108 4.02 -2.35 -1.84
CA SER A 108 5.36 -1.92 -1.39
C SER A 108 6.48 -2.25 -2.38
N ASP A 109 6.13 -2.79 -3.55
CA ASP A 109 7.06 -3.44 -4.47
C ASP A 109 7.40 -2.61 -5.71
N CYS A 110 6.88 -1.38 -5.82
CA CYS A 110 7.07 -0.52 -6.99
C CYS A 110 8.05 0.63 -6.68
N PRO A 111 9.36 0.46 -6.89
CA PRO A 111 10.37 1.48 -6.54
C PRO A 111 10.27 2.77 -7.36
N GLY A 112 9.59 2.72 -8.52
CA GLY A 112 9.32 3.87 -9.40
C GLY A 112 8.12 4.71 -8.98
N MET A 113 7.36 4.30 -7.95
CA MET A 113 6.26 5.08 -7.41
C MET A 113 6.81 6.24 -6.58
N ASP A 114 6.67 7.46 -7.09
CA ASP A 114 7.12 8.68 -6.41
C ASP A 114 5.94 9.55 -5.94
N ARG A 115 6.28 10.61 -5.19
CA ARG A 115 5.30 11.60 -4.73
C ARG A 115 4.44 12.18 -5.86
N ALA A 116 5.03 12.46 -7.03
CA ALA A 116 4.32 13.08 -8.13
C ALA A 116 3.26 12.14 -8.72
N TYR A 117 3.59 10.85 -8.84
CA TYR A 117 2.68 9.81 -9.28
C TYR A 117 1.48 9.67 -8.32
N LEU A 118 1.72 9.63 -7.01
CA LEU A 118 0.66 9.53 -6.00
C LEU A 118 -0.23 10.77 -5.98
N MET A 119 0.35 11.98 -6.12
CA MET A 119 -0.43 13.22 -6.23
C MET A 119 -1.31 13.25 -7.48
N LYS A 120 -0.82 12.73 -8.62
CA LYS A 120 -1.63 12.58 -9.84
C LYS A 120 -2.81 11.63 -9.61
N ALA A 121 -2.61 10.52 -8.90
CA ALA A 121 -3.70 9.61 -8.57
C ALA A 121 -4.79 10.28 -7.72
N PHE A 122 -4.40 11.03 -6.68
CA PHE A 122 -5.36 11.79 -5.87
C PHE A 122 -6.05 12.91 -6.65
N ALA A 123 -5.36 13.59 -7.57
CA ALA A 123 -5.95 14.61 -8.43
C ALA A 123 -6.98 14.00 -9.40
N ALA A 124 -6.67 12.84 -10.00
CA ALA A 124 -7.60 12.14 -10.87
C ALA A 124 -8.87 11.66 -10.14
N LEU A 125 -8.77 11.40 -8.82
CA LEU A 125 -9.94 11.11 -7.97
C LEU A 125 -10.81 12.34 -7.66
N GLU A 126 -10.46 13.55 -8.11
CA GLU A 126 -11.41 14.66 -8.11
C GLU A 126 -12.49 14.41 -9.18
N ASP A 127 -12.07 14.00 -10.38
CA ASP A 127 -12.93 13.88 -11.56
C ASP A 127 -13.50 12.47 -11.78
N ALA A 128 -12.79 11.43 -11.34
CA ALA A 128 -13.17 10.03 -11.53
C ALA A 128 -13.51 9.32 -10.20
N PRO A 129 -14.48 8.39 -10.20
CA PRO A 129 -14.80 7.60 -9.00
C PRO A 129 -13.72 6.54 -8.69
N VAL A 130 -12.99 6.10 -9.71
CA VAL A 130 -11.97 5.04 -9.65
C VAL A 130 -10.75 5.46 -10.48
N VAL A 131 -9.56 5.20 -9.96
CA VAL A 131 -8.28 5.39 -10.66
C VAL A 131 -7.48 4.10 -10.59
N LEU A 132 -6.91 3.65 -11.71
CA LEU A 132 -6.02 2.50 -11.76
C LEU A 132 -4.66 2.92 -12.28
N GLY A 133 -3.60 2.46 -11.61
CA GLY A 133 -2.23 2.57 -12.07
C GLY A 133 -1.78 1.24 -12.66
N PRO A 134 -1.61 1.10 -13.99
CA PRO A 134 -1.30 -0.17 -14.62
C PRO A 134 0.08 -0.68 -14.21
N ALA A 135 0.21 -2.00 -14.08
CA ALA A 135 1.48 -2.69 -13.95
C ALA A 135 1.90 -3.26 -15.32
N LEU A 136 3.21 -3.42 -15.54
CA LEU A 136 3.74 -3.95 -16.81
C LEU A 136 3.39 -5.43 -17.04
N ASP A 137 3.03 -6.16 -15.98
CA ASP A 137 2.69 -7.57 -15.99
C ASP A 137 1.18 -7.85 -16.18
N GLY A 138 0.40 -6.82 -16.51
CA GLY A 138 -1.05 -6.95 -16.76
C GLY A 138 -1.93 -6.78 -15.54
N GLY A 139 -1.36 -6.49 -14.36
CA GLY A 139 -2.10 -6.09 -13.16
C GLY A 139 -2.18 -4.57 -12.97
N TYR A 140 -2.34 -4.15 -11.72
CA TYR A 140 -2.24 -2.75 -11.31
C TYR A 140 -1.32 -2.62 -10.10
N VAL A 141 -0.51 -1.55 -10.08
CA VAL A 141 0.33 -1.18 -8.93
C VAL A 141 -0.40 -0.25 -7.94
N LEU A 142 -1.50 0.34 -8.40
CA LEU A 142 -2.29 1.33 -7.66
C LEU A 142 -3.78 1.18 -7.99
N ILE A 143 -4.63 1.26 -6.97
CA ILE A 143 -6.06 1.49 -7.12
C ILE A 143 -6.50 2.64 -6.20
N GLY A 144 -7.27 3.58 -6.74
CA GLY A 144 -7.84 4.70 -6.00
C GLY A 144 -9.35 4.71 -6.10
N LEU A 145 -10.02 5.08 -5.01
CA LEU A 145 -11.48 5.20 -4.91
C LEU A 145 -11.87 6.52 -4.25
N ARG A 146 -12.91 7.17 -4.78
CA ARG A 146 -13.34 8.50 -4.34
C ARG A 146 -14.32 8.47 -3.16
N ASP A 147 -15.26 7.55 -3.18
CA ASP A 147 -16.45 7.62 -2.32
C ASP A 147 -16.75 6.31 -1.60
N THR A 148 -16.93 5.23 -2.36
CA THR A 148 -17.29 3.91 -1.82
C THR A 148 -16.48 2.81 -2.48
N CYS A 149 -16.35 1.69 -1.79
CA CYS A 149 -15.77 0.45 -2.33
C CYS A 149 -16.91 -0.54 -2.56
N PRO A 150 -17.36 -0.76 -3.81
CA PRO A 150 -18.38 -1.74 -4.11
C PRO A 150 -17.89 -3.16 -3.75
N PRO A 151 -18.74 -4.01 -3.14
CA PRO A 151 -18.35 -5.36 -2.73
C PRO A 151 -18.00 -6.31 -3.90
N GLU A 152 -18.40 -5.97 -5.12
CA GLU A 152 -18.10 -6.67 -6.37
C GLU A 152 -16.76 -6.27 -7.01
N LEU A 153 -16.12 -5.18 -6.57
CA LEU A 153 -14.92 -4.62 -7.22
C LEU A 153 -13.74 -5.60 -7.30
N PHE A 154 -13.62 -6.52 -6.34
CA PHE A 154 -12.51 -7.46 -6.22
C PHE A 154 -12.93 -8.93 -6.32
N ARG A 155 -14.11 -9.21 -6.92
CA ARG A 155 -14.62 -10.57 -7.10
C ARG A 155 -14.19 -11.17 -8.44
#